data_AF-A0A3D4NE73-F1
#
_entry.id   AF-A0A3D4NE73-F1
#
_cell.length_a   1.000
_cell.length_b   1.000
_cell.length_c   1.000
_cell.angle_alpha   90.00
_cell.angle_beta   90.00
_cell.angle_gamma   90.00
#
_symmetry.space_group_name_H-M   'P 1'
#
loop_
_entity.id
_entity.type
_entity.pdbx_description
1 polymer ?
#
loop_
_entity_poly.entity_id
_entity_poly.type
_entity_poly.pdbx_seq_one_letter_code
_entity_poly.pdbx_strand_id
1 'polypeptide(L)'
;MIKNAKQLQSSIRILNQVNKEIEQINNDKNLLIDKEIYLIPLFTQKNTLEDQIIEYQFLTNSNFKESIDNLLNKPFLLDNIGELLAKIRIASKLSQTEMANRLGWEQSNLSRFESENYSSQTISKIVEYASALGVWLHVRPSITEQIDFSPINHEKKLEYQINISDVNTNSFTNSELGQGLLSDCHDSEPFLNVFA
;
A
#
# COMPACT_ATOMS: atom_id res chain seq x y z
N MET A 1 1.92 -8.06 -4.00
CA MET A 1 1.28 -8.50 -2.73
C MET A 1 2.03 -9.67 -2.06
N ILE A 2 2.09 -9.68 -0.72
CA ILE A 2 2.55 -10.81 0.11
C ILE A 2 1.40 -11.81 0.31
N LYS A 3 1.64 -13.11 0.06
CA LYS A 3 0.60 -14.15 0.04
C LYS A 3 0.72 -15.21 1.14
N ASN A 4 1.87 -15.25 1.82
CA ASN A 4 2.17 -16.26 2.84
C ASN A 4 3.30 -15.80 3.78
N ALA A 5 3.47 -16.54 4.88
CA ALA A 5 4.45 -16.24 5.93
C ALA A 5 5.91 -16.22 5.43
N LYS A 6 6.27 -17.07 4.45
CA LYS A 6 7.63 -17.09 3.88
C LYS A 6 7.93 -15.80 3.11
N GLN A 7 6.96 -15.31 2.33
CA GLN A 7 7.05 -14.03 1.65
C GLN A 7 7.08 -12.86 2.64
N LEU A 8 6.31 -12.93 3.73
CA LEU A 8 6.36 -11.93 4.81
C LEU A 8 7.77 -11.82 5.40
N GLN A 9 8.35 -12.94 5.84
CA GLN A 9 9.70 -12.95 6.43
C GLN A 9 10.75 -12.41 5.46
N SER A 10 10.64 -12.78 4.18
CA SER A 10 11.54 -12.29 3.13
C SER A 10 11.39 -10.78 2.94
N SER A 11 10.16 -10.26 2.97
CA SER A 11 9.86 -8.83 2.81
C SER A 11 10.37 -8.00 3.97
N ILE A 12 10.22 -8.49 5.22
CA ILE A 12 10.78 -7.84 6.42
C ILE A 12 12.31 -7.76 6.33
N ARG A 13 12.96 -8.83 5.88
CA ARG A 13 14.42 -8.84 5.70
C ARG A 13 14.86 -7.81 4.65
N ILE A 14 14.14 -7.71 3.53
CA ILE A 14 14.43 -6.73 2.49
C ILE A 14 14.19 -5.30 3.00
N LEU A 15 13.09 -5.06 3.71
CA LEU A 15 12.79 -3.76 4.32
C LEU A 15 13.90 -3.29 5.27
N ASN A 16 14.42 -4.20 6.11
CA ASN A 16 15.54 -3.90 6.99
C ASN A 16 16.83 -3.57 6.23
N GLN A 17 17.04 -4.18 5.06
CA GLN A 17 18.18 -3.86 4.20
C GLN A 17 18.00 -2.48 3.56
N VAL A 18 16.83 -2.18 3.00
CA VAL A 18 16.51 -0.88 2.40
C VAL A 18 16.67 0.24 3.42
N ASN A 19 16.18 0.06 4.66
CA ASN A 19 16.35 1.05 5.73
C ASN A 19 17.83 1.31 6.04
N LYS A 20 18.66 0.26 6.09
CA LYS A 20 20.12 0.43 6.28
C LYS A 20 20.78 1.17 5.13
N GLU A 21 20.38 0.89 3.89
CA GLU A 21 20.92 1.58 2.71
C GLU A 21 20.53 3.06 2.70
N ILE A 22 19.28 3.39 3.05
CA ILE A 22 18.82 4.79 3.23
C ILE A 22 19.65 5.50 4.30
N GLU A 23 19.86 4.88 5.47
CA GLU A 23 20.67 5.45 6.55
C GLU A 23 22.12 5.69 6.11
N GLN A 24 22.71 4.76 5.37
CA GLN A 24 24.08 4.89 4.84
C GLN A 24 24.21 6.07 3.87
N ILE A 25 23.29 6.19 2.90
CA ILE A 25 23.29 7.29 1.92
C ILE A 25 23.07 8.65 2.60
N ASN A 26 22.18 8.70 3.60
CA ASN A 26 21.95 9.94 4.37
C ASN A 26 23.21 10.36 5.14
N ASN A 27 23.90 9.42 5.77
CA ASN A 27 25.08 9.69 6.61
C ASN A 27 26.38 9.90 5.82
N ASP A 28 26.42 9.55 4.53
CA ASP A 28 27.61 9.76 3.69
C ASP A 28 27.79 11.26 3.38
N LYS A 29 28.80 11.86 4.00
CA LYS A 29 29.17 13.28 3.81
C LYS A 29 29.92 13.53 2.49
N ASN A 30 30.43 12.49 1.85
CA ASN A 30 31.26 12.57 0.65
C ASN A 30 30.45 12.34 -0.64
N LEU A 31 29.18 11.97 -0.53
CA LEU A 31 28.27 11.84 -1.67
C LEU A 31 27.89 13.25 -2.16
N LEU A 32 28.67 13.78 -3.11
CA LEU A 32 28.52 15.11 -3.73
C LEU A 32 27.41 15.18 -4.79
N ILE A 33 26.77 14.05 -5.11
CA ILE A 33 25.72 13.90 -6.12
C ILE A 33 24.34 13.96 -5.43
N ASP A 34 23.33 14.47 -6.14
CA ASP A 34 21.92 14.52 -5.73
C ASP A 34 21.46 13.19 -5.11
N LYS A 35 21.57 13.09 -3.79
CA LYS A 35 21.19 11.92 -2.99
C LYS A 35 19.77 11.45 -3.31
N GLU A 36 18.92 12.39 -3.71
CA GLU A 36 17.55 12.15 -4.17
C GLU A 36 17.45 11.08 -5.26
N ILE A 37 18.39 11.02 -6.21
CA ILE A 37 18.37 10.02 -7.30
C ILE A 37 18.40 8.59 -6.75
N TYR A 38 19.15 8.36 -5.66
CA TYR A 38 19.26 7.06 -5.02
C TYR A 38 18.18 6.84 -3.96
N LEU A 39 17.79 7.89 -3.25
CA LEU A 39 16.82 7.81 -2.17
C LEU A 39 15.39 7.63 -2.67
N ILE A 40 14.98 8.26 -3.78
CA ILE A 40 13.61 8.17 -4.30
C ILE A 40 13.20 6.71 -4.61
N PRO A 41 13.98 5.92 -5.35
CA PRO A 41 13.67 4.51 -5.59
C PRO A 41 13.60 3.69 -4.30
N LEU A 42 14.51 3.94 -3.35
CA LEU A 42 14.56 3.23 -2.07
C LEU A 42 13.33 3.55 -1.20
N PHE A 43 12.91 4.81 -1.13
CA PHE A 43 11.68 5.20 -0.43
C PHE A 43 10.44 4.60 -1.10
N THR A 44 10.38 4.59 -2.44
CA THR A 44 9.28 3.96 -3.17
C THR A 44 9.18 2.46 -2.86
N GLN A 45 10.32 1.78 -2.88
CA GLN A 45 10.41 0.37 -2.52
C GLN A 45 10.03 0.12 -1.06
N LYS A 46 10.54 0.96 -0.14
CA LYS A 46 10.22 0.91 1.29
C LYS A 46 8.72 1.00 1.51
N ASN A 47 8.09 2.06 1.00
CA ASN A 47 6.66 2.31 1.17
C ASN A 47 5.84 1.12 0.62
N THR A 48 6.21 0.62 -0.56
CA THR A 48 5.55 -0.55 -1.16
C THR A 48 5.65 -1.79 -0.27
N LEU A 49 6.81 -2.06 0.34
CA LEU A 49 6.99 -3.19 1.23
C LEU A 49 6.22 -3.02 2.54
N GLU A 50 6.24 -1.81 3.12
CA GLU A 50 5.50 -1.48 4.35
C GLU A 50 3.99 -1.68 4.14
N ASP A 51 3.45 -1.14 3.05
CA ASP A 51 2.03 -1.30 2.69
C ASP A 51 1.64 -2.78 2.57
N GLN A 52 2.46 -3.59 1.86
CA GLN A 52 2.19 -5.02 1.69
C GLN A 52 2.29 -5.81 3.00
N ILE A 53 3.22 -5.43 3.89
CA ILE A 53 3.39 -6.06 5.20
C ILE A 53 2.18 -5.75 6.08
N ILE A 54 1.78 -4.48 6.15
CA ILE A 54 0.63 -4.01 6.92
C ILE A 54 -0.64 -4.72 6.44
N GLU A 55 -0.86 -4.77 5.13
CA GLU A 55 -2.01 -5.45 4.54
C GLU A 55 -2.05 -6.94 4.90
N TYR A 56 -0.94 -7.65 4.73
CA TYR A 56 -0.87 -9.08 5.06
C TYR A 56 -1.12 -9.34 6.54
N GLN A 57 -0.53 -8.54 7.43
CA GLN A 57 -0.72 -8.65 8.88
C GLN A 57 -2.17 -8.37 9.26
N PHE A 58 -2.79 -7.36 8.67
CA PHE A 58 -4.21 -7.06 8.88
C PHE A 58 -5.09 -8.24 8.48
N LEU A 59 -4.94 -8.77 7.25
CA LEU A 59 -5.71 -9.93 6.79
C LEU A 59 -5.48 -11.18 7.66
N THR A 60 -4.27 -11.33 8.21
CA THR A 60 -3.91 -12.48 9.05
C THR A 60 -4.39 -12.35 10.50
N ASN A 61 -4.52 -11.14 11.05
CA ASN A 61 -4.85 -10.92 12.46
C ASN A 61 -6.33 -10.55 12.67
N SER A 62 -6.96 -9.91 11.70
CA SER A 62 -8.37 -9.53 11.76
C SER A 62 -9.29 -10.74 11.58
N ASN A 63 -10.52 -10.63 12.07
CA ASN A 63 -11.54 -11.63 11.77
C ASN A 63 -11.98 -11.53 10.30
N PHE A 64 -12.62 -12.59 9.79
CA PHE A 64 -12.99 -12.67 8.38
C PHE A 64 -13.91 -11.52 7.95
N LYS A 65 -14.95 -11.21 8.74
CA LYS A 65 -15.91 -10.15 8.42
C LYS A 65 -15.24 -8.79 8.31
N GLU A 66 -14.43 -8.42 9.30
CA GLU A 66 -13.67 -7.16 9.32
C GLU A 66 -12.73 -7.04 8.11
N SER A 67 -12.10 -8.14 7.71
CA SER A 67 -11.24 -8.17 6.53
C SER A 67 -12.04 -7.95 5.24
N ILE A 68 -13.21 -8.57 5.11
CA ILE A 68 -14.10 -8.36 3.95
C ILE A 68 -14.60 -6.92 3.92
N ASP A 69 -15.06 -6.38 5.04
CA ASP A 69 -15.57 -5.00 5.12
C ASP A 69 -14.47 -3.99 4.70
N ASN A 70 -13.21 -4.22 5.10
CA ASN A 70 -12.08 -3.40 4.67
C ASN A 70 -11.82 -3.52 3.15
N LEU A 71 -11.85 -4.73 2.59
CA LEU A 71 -11.69 -4.97 1.16
C LEU A 71 -12.82 -4.33 0.34
N LEU A 72 -14.06 -4.34 0.84
CA LEU A 72 -15.22 -3.73 0.17
C LEU A 72 -15.16 -2.21 0.13
N ASN A 73 -14.44 -1.58 1.06
CA ASN A 73 -14.24 -0.12 1.06
C ASN A 73 -13.29 0.33 -0.05
N LYS A 74 -12.70 -0.60 -0.80
CA LYS A 74 -11.90 -0.28 -1.99
C LYS A 74 -12.35 -1.08 -3.20
N PRO A 75 -12.56 -0.42 -4.35
CA PRO A 75 -12.86 -1.16 -5.56
C PRO A 75 -11.60 -1.84 -6.09
N PHE A 76 -11.80 -3.01 -6.68
CA PHE A 76 -10.75 -3.79 -7.32
C PHE A 76 -11.05 -3.87 -8.81
N LEU A 77 -10.02 -3.63 -9.63
CA LEU A 77 -10.09 -3.89 -11.06
C LEU A 77 -10.29 -5.38 -11.31
N LEU A 78 -11.12 -5.72 -12.29
CA LEU A 78 -11.39 -7.12 -12.65
C LEU A 78 -10.11 -7.85 -13.09
N ASP A 79 -9.18 -7.14 -13.72
CA ASP A 79 -7.87 -7.67 -14.13
C ASP A 79 -7.05 -8.16 -12.92
N ASN A 80 -7.30 -7.60 -11.74
CA ASN A 80 -6.63 -7.96 -10.48
C ASN A 80 -7.48 -8.88 -9.60
N ILE A 81 -8.49 -9.55 -10.15
CA ILE A 81 -9.41 -10.41 -9.38
C ILE A 81 -8.71 -11.56 -8.65
N GLY A 82 -7.64 -12.09 -9.24
CA GLY A 82 -6.81 -13.12 -8.59
C GLY A 82 -6.16 -12.62 -7.30
N GLU A 83 -5.74 -11.36 -7.28
CA GLU A 83 -5.19 -10.72 -6.09
C GLU A 83 -6.27 -10.56 -5.01
N LEU A 84 -7.46 -10.08 -5.38
CA LEU A 84 -8.59 -9.96 -4.45
C LEU A 84 -8.95 -11.31 -3.82
N LEU A 85 -9.08 -12.37 -4.63
CA LEU A 85 -9.41 -13.71 -4.13
C LEU A 85 -8.31 -14.27 -3.21
N ALA A 86 -7.04 -13.93 -3.46
CA ALA A 86 -5.96 -14.29 -2.56
C ALA A 86 -6.06 -13.56 -1.22
N LYS A 87 -6.41 -12.27 -1.21
CA LYS A 87 -6.65 -11.51 0.04
C LYS A 87 -7.77 -12.12 0.86
N ILE A 88 -8.88 -12.48 0.20
CA ILE A 88 -10.01 -13.17 0.85
C ILE A 88 -9.56 -14.52 1.42
N ARG A 89 -8.79 -15.32 0.66
CA ARG A 89 -8.23 -16.60 1.16
C ARG A 89 -7.41 -16.40 2.43
N ILE A 90 -6.52 -15.42 2.45
CA ILE A 90 -5.68 -15.11 3.63
C ILE A 90 -6.55 -14.70 4.81
N ALA A 91 -7.57 -13.86 4.58
CA ALA A 91 -8.55 -13.50 5.60
C ALA A 91 -9.30 -14.72 6.16
N SER A 92 -9.61 -15.72 5.32
CA SER A 92 -10.19 -17.00 5.71
C SER A 92 -9.21 -17.95 6.41
N LYS A 93 -7.95 -17.54 6.64
CA LYS A 93 -6.88 -18.32 7.27
C LYS A 93 -6.51 -19.61 6.52
N LEU A 94 -6.77 -19.65 5.22
CA LEU A 94 -6.42 -20.80 4.39
C LEU A 94 -5.06 -20.59 3.76
N SER A 95 -4.20 -21.60 3.82
CA SER A 95 -3.00 -21.68 3.01
C SER A 95 -3.33 -21.93 1.53
N GLN A 96 -2.36 -21.66 0.65
CA GLN A 96 -2.51 -21.99 -0.77
C GLN A 96 -2.72 -23.50 -0.99
N THR A 97 -2.04 -24.35 -0.24
CA THR A 97 -2.20 -25.81 -0.36
C THR A 97 -3.60 -26.26 0.04
N GLU A 98 -4.14 -25.74 1.16
CA GLU A 98 -5.51 -26.06 1.58
C GLU A 98 -6.55 -25.58 0.58
N MET A 99 -6.38 -24.38 0.03
CA MET A 99 -7.30 -23.85 -0.98
C MET A 99 -7.23 -24.64 -2.29
N ALA A 100 -6.02 -24.99 -2.74
CA ALA A 100 -5.82 -25.82 -3.92
C ALA A 100 -6.50 -27.19 -3.76
N ASN A 101 -6.36 -27.83 -2.60
CA ASN A 101 -7.04 -29.08 -2.28
C ASN A 101 -8.56 -28.93 -2.30
N ARG A 102 -9.12 -27.84 -1.76
CA ARG A 102 -10.57 -27.57 -1.81
C ARG A 102 -11.10 -27.42 -3.23
N LEU A 103 -10.30 -26.83 -4.11
CA LEU A 103 -10.64 -26.62 -5.52
C LEU A 103 -10.35 -27.85 -6.39
N GLY A 104 -9.62 -28.84 -5.88
CA GLY A 104 -9.09 -29.94 -6.68
C GLY A 104 -8.05 -29.46 -7.71
N TRP A 105 -7.31 -28.40 -7.40
CA TRP A 105 -6.29 -27.82 -8.27
C TRP A 105 -4.88 -28.16 -7.76
N GLU A 106 -3.92 -28.15 -8.67
CA GLU A 106 -2.50 -28.11 -8.30
C GLU A 106 -2.16 -26.77 -7.64
N GLN A 107 -1.31 -26.78 -6.60
CA GLN A 107 -0.89 -25.57 -5.90
C GLN A 107 -0.22 -24.55 -6.84
N SER A 108 0.51 -25.02 -7.86
CA SER A 108 1.14 -24.17 -8.87
C SER A 108 0.10 -23.43 -9.72
N ASN A 109 -1.03 -24.07 -10.04
CA ASN A 109 -2.13 -23.46 -10.77
C ASN A 109 -2.83 -22.40 -9.90
N LEU A 110 -3.05 -22.69 -8.62
CA LEU A 110 -3.58 -21.70 -7.67
C LEU A 110 -2.66 -20.48 -7.55
N SER A 111 -1.34 -20.70 -7.43
CA SER A 111 -0.36 -19.62 -7.32
C SER A 111 -0.36 -18.70 -8.55
N ARG A 112 -0.50 -19.28 -9.76
CA ARG A 112 -0.67 -18.54 -11.01
C ARG A 112 -1.99 -17.77 -11.03
N PHE A 113 -3.08 -18.42 -10.62
CA PHE A 113 -4.40 -17.81 -10.54
C PHE A 113 -4.39 -16.57 -9.63
N GLU A 114 -3.73 -16.66 -8.48
CA GLU A 114 -3.63 -15.56 -7.50
C GLU A 114 -2.65 -14.45 -7.89
N SER A 115 -2.01 -14.49 -9.07
CA SER A 115 -1.00 -13.51 -9.48
C SER A 115 -1.60 -12.27 -10.15
N GLU A 116 -0.98 -11.10 -9.91
CA GLU A 116 -1.45 -9.76 -10.30
C GLU A 116 -1.65 -9.55 -11.82
N ASN A 117 -1.20 -10.48 -12.67
CA ASN A 117 -1.22 -10.30 -14.14
C ASN A 117 -1.86 -11.48 -14.90
N TYR A 118 -2.58 -12.37 -14.22
CA TYR A 118 -3.18 -13.53 -14.90
C TYR A 118 -4.59 -13.20 -15.42
N SER A 119 -4.66 -12.34 -16.45
CA SER A 119 -5.89 -11.82 -17.06
C SER A 119 -6.67 -12.80 -17.94
N SER A 120 -6.24 -14.07 -18.03
CA SER A 120 -6.84 -15.07 -18.92
C SER A 120 -7.82 -16.03 -18.26
N GLN A 121 -8.29 -15.75 -17.03
CA GLN A 121 -9.25 -16.63 -16.36
C GLN A 121 -10.68 -16.44 -16.86
N THR A 122 -11.40 -17.56 -16.94
CA THR A 122 -12.83 -17.52 -17.21
C THR A 122 -13.60 -17.10 -15.96
N ILE A 123 -14.73 -16.42 -16.15
CA ILE A 123 -15.67 -16.09 -15.06
C ILE A 123 -16.07 -17.35 -14.28
N SER A 124 -16.19 -18.50 -14.95
CA SER A 124 -16.48 -19.78 -14.30
C SER A 124 -15.46 -20.15 -13.22
N LYS A 125 -14.16 -19.93 -13.47
CA LYS A 125 -13.09 -20.24 -12.51
C LYS A 125 -13.08 -19.27 -11.33
N ILE A 126 -13.42 -18.01 -11.57
CA ILE A 126 -13.61 -17.00 -10.52
C ILE A 126 -14.77 -17.40 -9.60
N VAL A 127 -15.90 -17.82 -10.17
CA VAL A 127 -17.08 -18.28 -9.42
C VAL A 127 -16.77 -19.55 -8.61
N GLU A 128 -16.07 -20.52 -9.21
CA GLU A 128 -15.61 -21.74 -8.52
C GLU A 128 -14.75 -21.39 -7.29
N TYR A 129 -13.79 -20.49 -7.46
CA TYR A 129 -12.92 -20.00 -6.38
C TYR A 129 -13.72 -19.32 -5.27
N ALA A 130 -14.56 -18.34 -5.63
CA ALA A 130 -15.37 -17.59 -4.69
C ALA A 130 -16.35 -18.50 -3.91
N SER A 131 -16.93 -19.48 -4.59
CA SER A 131 -17.83 -20.47 -3.98
C SER A 131 -17.09 -21.35 -2.95
N ALA A 132 -15.86 -21.77 -3.25
CA ALA A 132 -15.04 -22.54 -2.32
C ALA A 132 -14.60 -21.72 -1.09
N LEU A 133 -14.59 -20.39 -1.19
CA LEU A 133 -14.41 -19.45 -0.07
C LEU A 133 -15.72 -19.11 0.66
N GLY A 134 -16.88 -19.46 0.09
CA GLY A 134 -18.19 -19.11 0.65
C GLY A 134 -18.54 -17.63 0.53
N VAL A 135 -18.02 -16.94 -0.50
CA VAL A 135 -18.27 -15.51 -0.75
C VAL A 135 -18.93 -15.28 -2.10
N TRP A 136 -19.63 -14.15 -2.21
CA TRP A 136 -20.23 -13.68 -3.46
C TRP A 136 -19.51 -12.42 -3.93
N LEU A 137 -19.30 -12.32 -5.24
CA LEU A 137 -18.70 -11.17 -5.89
C LEU A 137 -19.76 -10.39 -6.64
N HIS A 138 -19.80 -9.08 -6.41
CA HIS A 138 -20.65 -8.15 -7.14
C HIS A 138 -19.77 -7.25 -8.01
N VAL A 139 -20.11 -7.14 -9.30
CA VAL A 139 -19.42 -6.26 -10.24
C VAL A 139 -20.24 -5.00 -10.43
N ARG A 140 -19.61 -3.83 -10.25
CA ARG A 140 -20.21 -2.53 -10.54
C ARG A 140 -19.40 -1.85 -11.66
N PRO A 141 -20.02 -1.41 -12.76
CA PRO A 141 -19.32 -0.68 -13.79
C PRO A 141 -18.81 0.66 -13.26
N SER A 142 -17.64 1.10 -13.75
CA SER A 142 -17.05 2.40 -13.47
C SER A 142 -16.75 3.13 -14.79
N ILE A 143 -16.87 4.45 -14.77
CA ILE A 143 -16.55 5.32 -15.92
C ILE A 143 -15.04 5.58 -16.00
N THR A 144 -14.32 5.40 -14.89
CA THR A 144 -12.88 5.61 -14.76
C THR A 144 -12.22 4.39 -14.10
N GLU A 145 -10.96 4.12 -14.43
CA GLU A 145 -10.16 3.11 -13.71
C GLU A 145 -9.83 3.56 -12.28
N GLN A 146 -9.63 4.88 -12.10
CA GLN A 146 -9.47 5.50 -10.80
C GLN A 146 -10.83 5.75 -10.19
N ILE A 147 -11.14 5.06 -9.10
CA ILE A 147 -12.37 5.30 -8.36
C ILE A 147 -12.03 6.24 -7.22
N ASP A 148 -12.64 7.42 -7.27
CA ASP A 148 -12.52 8.43 -6.22
C ASP A 148 -13.09 7.86 -4.91
N PHE A 149 -12.22 7.75 -3.91
CA PHE A 149 -12.55 7.26 -2.58
C PHE A 149 -13.19 8.34 -1.70
N SER A 150 -13.60 9.47 -2.28
CA SER A 150 -14.49 10.43 -1.62
C SER A 150 -15.62 9.64 -0.94
N PRO A 151 -15.64 9.62 0.41
CA PRO A 151 -16.54 8.74 1.14
C PRO A 151 -17.96 9.07 0.72
N ILE A 152 -18.66 8.08 0.15
CA ILE A 152 -20.11 8.16 -0.01
C ILE A 152 -20.66 8.16 1.42
N ASN A 153 -20.96 9.35 1.92
CA ASN A 153 -21.42 9.66 3.28
C ASN A 153 -22.19 8.51 3.94
N HIS A 154 -21.52 7.81 4.86
CA HIS A 154 -22.17 7.20 6.01
C HIS A 154 -21.27 7.36 7.23
N GLU A 155 -21.70 8.26 8.12
CA GLU A 155 -21.17 8.41 9.47
C GLU A 155 -21.11 7.05 10.18
N LYS A 156 -19.90 6.57 10.45
CA LYS A 156 -19.49 6.02 11.75
C LYS A 156 -18.00 5.72 11.74
N LYS A 157 -17.26 6.66 12.35
CA LYS A 157 -15.85 6.58 12.69
C LYS A 157 -15.67 5.49 13.75
N LEU A 158 -15.12 4.33 13.37
CA LEU A 158 -14.47 3.43 14.33
C LEU A 158 -12.98 3.69 14.23
N GLU A 159 -12.47 4.46 15.18
CA GLU A 159 -11.05 4.66 15.39
C GLU A 159 -10.41 3.34 15.80
N TYR A 160 -9.68 2.71 14.89
CA TYR A 160 -8.65 1.75 15.28
C TYR A 160 -7.36 2.51 15.53
N GLN A 161 -7.05 2.71 16.81
CA GLN A 161 -5.71 3.14 17.22
C GLN A 161 -4.78 1.93 17.15
N ILE A 162 -4.02 1.81 16.07
CA ILE A 162 -2.84 0.96 16.06
C ILE A 162 -1.74 1.76 16.77
N ASN A 163 -1.36 1.32 17.97
CA ASN A 163 -0.22 1.88 18.69
C ASN A 163 1.06 1.52 17.93
N ILE A 164 1.63 2.50 17.22
CA ILE A 164 2.95 2.40 16.56
C ILE A 164 4.09 2.59 17.60
N SER A 165 3.78 2.69 18.89
CA SER A 165 4.74 2.93 19.97
C SER A 165 5.76 1.81 20.23
N ASP A 166 5.63 0.64 19.59
CA ASP A 166 6.63 -0.42 19.68
C ASP A 166 7.65 -0.42 18.52
N VAL A 167 7.52 0.48 17.55
CA VAL A 167 8.55 0.71 16.53
C VAL A 167 9.42 1.88 16.98
N ASN A 168 10.41 1.53 17.79
CA ASN A 168 11.42 2.42 18.30
C ASN A 168 12.28 2.98 17.13
N THR A 169 11.96 4.18 16.66
CA THR A 169 12.88 5.01 15.87
C THR A 169 13.02 6.36 16.54
N ASN A 170 14.13 6.50 17.27
CA ASN A 170 14.60 7.78 17.80
C ASN A 170 14.79 8.81 16.68
N SER A 171 14.09 9.94 16.87
CA SER A 171 14.54 11.32 16.66
C SER A 171 15.19 11.71 15.32
N PHE A 172 14.42 12.36 14.45
CA PHE A 172 14.88 13.55 13.73
C PHE A 172 13.73 14.56 13.64
N THR A 173 13.79 15.60 14.46
CA THR A 173 12.92 16.77 14.39
C THR A 173 13.49 17.75 13.38
N ASN A 174 12.77 18.01 12.29
CA ASN A 174 12.92 19.24 11.53
C ASN A 174 12.04 20.31 12.18
N SER A 175 12.67 21.19 12.95
CA SER A 175 12.13 22.51 13.27
C SER A 175 13.22 23.52 12.99
N GLU A 176 13.08 24.25 11.89
CA GLU A 176 13.51 25.64 11.69
C GLU A 176 13.62 25.95 10.19
N LEU A 177 12.47 26.20 9.54
CA LEU A 177 12.41 27.18 8.45
C LEU A 177 11.02 27.82 8.46
N GLY A 178 10.99 29.10 8.79
CA GLY A 178 9.91 30.01 8.43
C GLY A 178 9.18 30.63 9.61
N GLN A 179 9.68 31.79 10.07
CA GLN A 179 8.82 32.97 10.29
C GLN A 179 9.64 34.24 10.56
N GLY A 180 9.47 35.20 9.64
CA GLY A 180 9.29 36.62 9.96
C GLY A 180 10.51 37.45 10.36
N LEU A 181 10.86 38.43 9.52
CA LEU A 181 11.08 39.80 9.99
C LEU A 181 10.78 40.78 8.84
N LEU A 182 9.59 41.36 8.92
CA LEU A 182 9.15 42.58 8.23
C LEU A 182 9.48 43.75 9.16
N SER A 183 10.36 44.65 8.73
CA SER A 183 10.61 46.04 9.17
C SER A 183 11.92 46.44 8.48
N ASP A 184 12.01 47.49 7.66
CA ASP A 184 11.70 48.87 7.99
C ASP A 184 11.28 49.68 6.76
N CYS A 185 10.35 50.61 6.99
CA CYS A 185 10.12 51.78 6.14
C CYS A 185 11.15 52.86 6.48
N HIS A 186 11.80 53.45 5.48
CA HIS A 186 12.03 54.90 5.41
C HIS A 186 12.54 55.34 4.02
N ASP A 187 11.66 56.08 3.34
CA ASP A 187 11.84 57.31 2.56
C ASP A 187 12.88 57.49 1.43
N SER A 188 12.36 58.24 0.43
CA SER A 188 13.01 59.09 -0.58
C SER A 188 13.65 58.38 -1.79
N GLU A 189 13.42 58.75 -3.05
CA GLU A 189 12.58 59.76 -3.70
C GLU A 189 12.50 59.36 -5.22
N PRO A 190 11.65 60.01 -6.03
CA PRO A 190 11.14 59.49 -7.31
C PRO A 190 12.07 59.83 -8.47
N PHE A 191 11.95 59.20 -9.65
CA PHE A 191 12.07 59.91 -10.95
C PHE A 191 11.66 59.03 -12.15
N LEU A 192 10.69 59.59 -12.90
CA LEU A 192 10.51 59.55 -14.37
C LEU A 192 9.96 58.31 -15.09
N ASN A 193 8.66 58.41 -15.39
CA ASN A 193 8.04 58.18 -16.70
C ASN A 193 9.01 58.28 -17.89
N VAL A 194 8.98 57.33 -18.82
CA VAL A 194 8.71 57.56 -20.25
C VAL A 194 8.00 56.33 -20.86
N PHE A 195 6.97 56.62 -21.63
CA PHE A 195 6.08 55.75 -22.39
C PHE A 195 6.75 55.01 -23.57
N ALA A 196 6.01 54.01 -24.06
CA ALA A 196 5.97 53.42 -25.41
C ALA A 196 6.91 52.25 -25.72
#